data_AF-A0A645GKH1-F1
#
_entry.id   AF-A0A645GKH1-F1
#
_cell.length_a   1.000
_cell.length_b   1.000
_cell.length_c   1.000
_cell.angle_alpha   90.00
_cell.angle_beta   90.00
_cell.angle_gamma   90.00
#
_symmetry.space_group_name_H-M   'P 1'
#
loop_
_entity.id
_entity.type
_entity.pdbx_description
1 polymer ?
#
loop_
_entity_poly.entity_id
_entity_poly.type
_entity_poly.pdbx_seq_one_letter_code
_entity_poly.pdbx_strand_id
1 'polypeptide(L)'
;MDIHKEFPFAVRNDNKLIQGSVDFIAVDDQAIILIDFKTDRNVTQEILLQRYSQQINTYKIALSILFPQRVIEAYICSFDLETFIHIK
;
A
#
# COMPACT_ATOMS: atom_id res chain seq x y z
N MET A 1 -11.31 5.30 -12.13
CA MET A 1 -10.73 5.24 -10.78
C MET A 1 -10.75 6.62 -10.16
N ASP A 2 -11.26 6.73 -8.94
CA ASP A 2 -11.08 7.88 -8.05
C ASP A 2 -9.68 7.82 -7.43
N ILE A 3 -9.00 8.96 -7.32
CA ILE A 3 -7.59 9.03 -6.93
C ILE A 3 -7.46 9.81 -5.63
N HIS A 4 -6.81 9.19 -4.64
CA HIS A 4 -6.47 9.83 -3.38
C HIS A 4 -4.96 9.81 -3.17
N LYS A 5 -4.42 10.96 -2.75
CA LYS A 5 -3.04 11.14 -2.31
C LYS A 5 -3.05 11.34 -0.80
N GLU A 6 -2.08 10.77 -0.10
CA GLU A 6 -2.00 10.83 1.37
C GLU A 6 -3.32 10.41 2.03
N PHE A 7 -3.84 9.24 1.66
CA PHE A 7 -5.12 8.74 2.10
C PHE A 7 -5.06 8.31 3.58
N PRO A 8 -5.66 9.07 4.51
CA PRO A 8 -5.64 8.73 5.91
C PRO A 8 -6.65 7.62 6.18
N PHE A 9 -6.30 6.71 7.09
CA PHE A 9 -7.22 5.69 7.55
C PHE A 9 -7.11 5.46 9.06
N ALA A 10 -8.24 5.07 9.63
CA ALA A 10 -8.33 4.51 10.97
C ALA A 10 -9.42 3.44 10.95
N VAL A 11 -9.02 2.19 11.15
CA VAL A 11 -9.93 1.03 11.12
C VAL A 11 -9.75 0.20 12.38
N ARG A 12 -10.84 -0.46 12.78
CA ARG A 12 -10.80 -1.45 13.84
C ARG A 12 -10.72 -2.83 13.19
N ASN A 13 -9.65 -3.57 13.50
CA ASN A 13 -9.52 -4.99 13.18
C ASN A 13 -9.52 -5.76 14.51
N ASP A 14 -10.60 -6.50 14.76
CA ASP A 14 -10.93 -7.07 16.07
C ASP A 14 -10.87 -6.01 17.20
N ASN A 15 -9.99 -6.20 18.18
CA ASN A 15 -9.78 -5.30 19.31
C ASN A 15 -8.59 -4.35 19.11
N LYS A 16 -8.01 -4.29 17.91
CA LYS A 16 -6.88 -3.42 17.59
C LYS A 16 -7.32 -2.28 16.66
N LEU A 17 -6.90 -1.06 17.01
CA LEU A 17 -6.97 0.09 16.12
C LEU A 17 -5.75 0.07 15.20
N ILE A 18 -5.97 0.11 13.90
CA ILE A 18 -4.94 0.29 12.88
C ILE A 18 -5.18 1.67 12.27
N GLN A 19 -4.14 2.50 12.27
CA GLN A 19 -4.20 3.86 11.74
C GLN A 19 -2.93 4.21 10.97
N GLY A 20 -3.04 5.09 9.99
CA GLY A 20 -1.92 5.52 9.15
C GLY A 20 -2.36 6.38 7.98
N SER A 21 -1.43 6.62 7.06
CA SER A 21 -1.66 7.27 5.77
C SER A 21 -1.04 6.39 4.68
N VAL A 22 -1.75 6.21 3.58
CA VAL A 22 -1.20 5.58 2.36
C VAL A 22 -0.86 6.70 1.37
N ASP A 23 0.37 6.73 0.86
CA ASP A 23 0.83 7.80 -0.02
C ASP A 23 -0.08 7.99 -1.24
N PHE A 24 -0.54 6.88 -1.84
CA PHE A 24 -1.41 6.91 -3.01
C PHE A 24 -2.31 5.68 -3.11
N ILE A 25 -3.59 5.93 -3.39
CA ILE A 25 -4.52 4.90 -3.85
C ILE A 25 -5.33 5.38 -5.05
N ALA A 26 -5.63 4.46 -5.96
CA ALA A 26 -6.62 4.64 -7.01
C ALA A 26 -7.71 3.56 -6.86
N VAL A 27 -8.96 3.97 -6.73
CA VAL A 27 -10.10 3.10 -6.37
C VAL A 27 -11.12 3.12 -7.50
N ASP A 28 -11.61 1.96 -7.92
CA ASP A 28 -12.84 1.85 -8.69
C ASP A 28 -13.77 0.81 -8.08
N ASP A 29 -14.80 0.37 -8.81
CA ASP A 29 -15.79 -0.58 -8.29
C ASP A 29 -15.23 -1.99 -8.09
N GLN A 30 -14.12 -2.35 -8.73
CA GLN A 30 -13.57 -3.71 -8.74
C GLN A 30 -12.25 -3.83 -7.98
N ALA A 31 -11.41 -2.78 -8.02
CA ALA A 31 -10.05 -2.83 -7.57
C ALA A 31 -9.58 -1.56 -6.86
N ILE A 32 -8.51 -1.73 -6.09
CA ILE A 32 -7.70 -0.68 -5.51
C ILE A 32 -6.26 -0.91 -5.94
N ILE A 33 -5.65 0.11 -6.52
CA ILE A 33 -4.21 0.17 -6.73
C ILE A 33 -3.62 1.00 -5.60
N LEU A 34 -2.79 0.38 -4.77
CA LEU A 34 -1.99 1.04 -3.73
C LEU A 34 -0.57 1.22 -4.25
N ILE A 35 -0.04 2.44 -4.12
CA ILE A 35 1.37 2.75 -4.40
C ILE A 35 1.96 3.43 -3.17
N ASP A 36 3.10 2.89 -2.72
CA ASP A 36 3.91 3.45 -1.65
C ASP A 36 5.29 3.84 -2.23
N PHE A 37 5.68 5.11 -2.09
CA PHE A 37 6.85 5.66 -2.78
C PHE A 37 8.09 5.62 -1.90
N LYS A 38 9.18 5.03 -2.41
CA LYS A 38 10.42 4.87 -1.65
C LYS A 38 11.60 5.55 -2.34
N THR A 39 12.32 6.36 -1.55
CA THR A 39 13.52 7.11 -1.95
C THR A 39 14.82 6.47 -1.48
N ASP A 40 14.76 5.25 -0.92
CA ASP A 40 15.93 4.46 -0.54
C ASP A 40 16.92 4.38 -1.71
N ARG A 41 18.22 4.50 -1.41
CA ARG A 41 19.31 4.43 -2.41
C ARG A 41 20.24 3.27 -2.15
N ASN A 42 20.89 2.77 -3.20
CA ASN A 42 21.84 1.65 -3.15
C ASN A 42 21.19 0.38 -2.55
N VAL A 43 19.96 0.09 -2.95
CA VAL A 43 19.18 -1.05 -2.46
C VAL A 43 18.85 -2.02 -3.58
N THR A 44 18.55 -3.27 -3.25
CA THR A 44 17.96 -4.22 -4.19
C THR A 44 16.45 -4.35 -3.95
N GLN A 45 15.76 -4.96 -4.90
CA GLN A 45 14.35 -5.29 -4.77
C GLN A 45 14.07 -6.11 -3.50
N GLU A 46 14.92 -7.09 -3.19
CA GLU A 46 14.78 -7.96 -2.01
C GLU A 46 14.88 -7.16 -0.71
N ILE A 47 15.79 -6.18 -0.65
CA ILE A 47 15.93 -5.30 0.51
C ILE A 47 14.65 -4.46 0.71
N LEU A 48 14.10 -3.91 -0.37
CA LEU A 48 12.85 -3.13 -0.30
C LEU A 48 11.67 -3.99 0.14
N LEU A 49 11.53 -5.21 -0.41
CA LEU A 49 10.52 -6.17 0.01
C LEU A 49 10.64 -6.49 1.50
N GLN A 50 11.85 -6.78 1.98
CA GLN A 50 12.09 -7.07 3.41
C GLN A 50 11.72 -5.90 4.32
N ARG A 51 12.03 -4.66 3.92
CA ARG A 51 11.75 -3.47 4.74
C ARG A 51 10.25 -3.14 4.82
N TYR A 52 9.53 -3.27 3.71
CA TYR A 52 8.22 -2.60 3.57
C TYR A 52 7.03 -3.55 3.42
N SER A 53 7.23 -4.84 3.16
CA SER A 53 6.11 -5.78 2.98
C SER A 53 5.17 -5.80 4.19
N GLN A 54 5.68 -5.73 5.42
CA GLN A 54 4.84 -5.74 6.62
C GLN A 54 3.96 -4.48 6.73
N GLN A 55 4.52 -3.31 6.43
CA GLN A 55 3.78 -2.04 6.44
C GLN A 55 2.70 -2.05 5.35
N ILE A 56 3.05 -2.43 4.12
CA ILE A 56 2.12 -2.45 3.00
C ILE A 56 1.02 -3.50 3.21
N ASN A 57 1.34 -4.66 3.79
CA ASN A 57 0.33 -5.65 4.19
C ASN A 57 -0.64 -5.10 5.25
N THR A 58 -0.17 -4.22 6.14
CA THR A 58 -1.05 -3.52 7.09
C THR A 58 -2.03 -2.60 6.36
N TYR A 59 -1.57 -1.91 5.31
CA TYR A 59 -2.43 -1.10 4.45
C TYR A 59 -3.44 -1.95 3.67
N LYS A 60 -3.01 -3.09 3.10
CA LYS A 60 -3.91 -4.05 2.43
C LYS A 60 -5.04 -4.49 3.37
N ILE A 61 -4.73 -4.82 4.63
CA ILE A 61 -5.73 -5.17 5.65
C ILE A 61 -6.71 -4.01 5.89
N ALA A 62 -6.21 -2.79 6.06
CA ALA A 62 -7.06 -1.64 6.32
C ALA A 62 -7.98 -1.31 5.14
N LEU A 63 -7.46 -1.37 3.92
CA LEU A 63 -8.24 -1.15 2.70
C LEU A 63 -9.28 -2.24 2.47
N SER A 64 -8.99 -3.51 2.78
CA SER A 64 -9.98 -4.59 2.71
C SER A 64 -11.17 -4.37 3.65
N ILE A 65 -10.95 -3.70 4.78
CA ILE A 65 -12.02 -3.34 5.73
C ILE A 65 -12.82 -2.15 5.22
N LEU A 66 -12.15 -1.10 4.72
CA LEU A 66 -12.81 0.12 4.22
C LEU A 66 -13.58 -0.12 2.91
N PHE A 67 -13.03 -0.99 2.05
CA PHE A 67 -13.53 -1.24 0.71
C PHE A 67 -13.73 -2.75 0.49
N PRO A 68 -14.75 -3.34 1.12
CA PRO A 68 -14.98 -4.77 1.03
C PRO A 68 -15.21 -5.21 -0.43
N GLN A 69 -14.81 -6.45 -0.73
CA GLN A 69 -14.97 -7.14 -2.01
C GLN A 69 -14.10 -6.63 -3.17
N ARG A 70 -13.30 -5.58 -2.97
CA ARG A 70 -12.36 -5.09 -3.99
C ARG A 70 -11.04 -5.87 -3.95
N VAL A 71 -10.47 -6.11 -5.13
CA VAL A 71 -9.10 -6.63 -5.26
C VAL A 71 -8.12 -5.52 -4.91
N ILE A 72 -7.07 -5.83 -4.15
CA ILE A 72 -6.04 -4.85 -3.78
C ILE A 72 -4.71 -5.27 -4.39
N GLU A 73 -4.27 -4.47 -5.36
CA GLU A 73 -2.95 -4.56 -5.99
C GLU A 73 -2.03 -3.54 -5.33
N ALA A 74 -0.90 -3.97 -4.78
CA ALA A 74 -0.04 -3.13 -3.96
C ALA A 74 1.39 -3.11 -4.48
N TYR A 75 1.96 -1.91 -4.64
CA TYR A 75 3.28 -1.73 -5.23
C TYR A 75 4.16 -0.82 -4.38
N ILE A 76 5.45 -1.16 -4.30
CA ILE A 76 6.50 -0.21 -3.94
C ILE A 76 6.95 0.47 -5.23
N CYS A 77 6.88 1.79 -5.31
CA CYS A 77 7.55 2.56 -6.35
C CYS A 77 8.94 2.94 -5.86
N SER A 78 9.99 2.32 -6.42
CA SER A 78 11.38 2.63 -6.08
C SER A 78 11.97 3.61 -7.06
N PHE A 79 12.40 4.77 -6.57
CA PHE A 79 13.06 5.77 -7.41
C PHE A 79 14.49 5.38 -7.77
N ASP A 80 15.23 4.69 -6.89
CA ASP A 80 16.61 4.26 -7.16
C ASP A 80 16.69 3.12 -8.18
N LEU A 81 15.67 2.25 -8.18
CA LEU A 81 15.57 1.14 -9.13
C LEU A 81 14.70 1.46 -10.36
N GLU A 82 14.12 2.66 -10.41
CA GLU A 82 13.22 3.13 -11.48
C GLU A 82 12.11 2.12 -11.84
N THR A 83 11.54 1.46 -10.83
CA THR A 83 10.59 0.36 -11.05
C THR A 83 9.50 0.26 -9.99
N PHE A 84 8.44 -0.47 -10.33
CA PHE A 84 7.37 -0.86 -9.43
C PHE A 84 7.55 -2.32 -9.02
N ILE A 85 7.60 -2.56 -7.72
CA ILE A 85 7.75 -3.90 -7.13
C ILE A 85 6.41 -4.31 -6.56
N HIS A 86 5.81 -5.38 -7.10
CA HIS A 86 4.54 -5.89 -6.64
C HIS A 86 4.66 -6.63 -5.30
N ILE A 87 3.76 -6.34 -4.36
CA ILE A 87 3.63 -7.00 -3.06
C ILE A 87 2.54 -8.07 -3.14
N LYS A 88 3.00 -9.31 -3.25
CA LYS A 88 2.14 -10.51 -3.22
C LYS A 88 1.33 -10.56 -1.94
#